data_AF-A0A7C5W5C2-F1
#
_entry.id   AF-A0A7C5W5C2-F1
#
_cell.length_a   1.000
_cell.length_b   1.000
_cell.length_c   1.000
_cell.angle_alpha   90.00
_cell.angle_beta   90.00
_cell.angle_gamma   90.00
#
_symmetry.space_group_name_H-M   'P 1'
#
loop_
_entity.id
_entity.type
_entity.pdbx_description
1 polymer ?
#
loop_
_entity_poly.entity_id
_entity_poly.type
_entity_poly.pdbx_seq_one_letter_code
_entity_poly.pdbx_strand_id
1 'polypeptide(L)'
;PTTPISYMIHKMRRADSLRYRCAKGMLTQLGREIQNAGKKGIFVLIPSLTLYDNQNPYPEEIAGYETEAMLVAKESGFEVIDTLVELREELDQRHLVKGDMHYNKEGYRLIANLIAERVSRLIGSK
;
A
#
# COMPACT_ATOMS: atom_id res chain seq x y z
N PRO A 1 19.62 -26.83 -13.45
CA PRO A 1 19.03 -26.96 -12.10
C PRO A 1 18.06 -25.79 -11.84
N THR A 2 16.81 -25.96 -12.27
CA THR A 2 15.73 -25.00 -11.98
C THR A 2 15.35 -25.14 -10.52
N THR A 3 15.71 -24.17 -9.70
CA THR A 3 15.16 -24.08 -8.34
C THR A 3 13.65 -23.98 -8.45
N PRO A 4 12.86 -24.88 -7.84
CA PRO A 4 11.41 -24.79 -7.90
C PRO A 4 10.96 -23.43 -7.36
N ILE A 5 10.04 -22.78 -8.06
CA ILE A 5 9.49 -21.46 -7.68
C ILE A 5 8.97 -21.50 -6.22
N SER A 6 8.40 -22.63 -5.78
CA SER A 6 7.98 -22.85 -4.38
C SER A 6 9.10 -22.72 -3.35
N TYR A 7 10.34 -23.07 -3.71
CA TYR A 7 11.51 -22.99 -2.84
C TYR A 7 12.05 -21.55 -2.72
N MET A 8 11.88 -20.73 -3.76
CA MET A 8 12.15 -19.29 -3.72
C MET A 8 11.11 -18.53 -2.88
N ILE A 9 9.82 -18.87 -3.02
CA ILE A 9 8.72 -18.30 -2.23
C ILE A 9 8.91 -18.58 -0.73
N HIS A 10 9.32 -19.80 -0.35
CA HIS A 10 9.55 -20.12 1.06
C HIS A 10 10.77 -19.40 1.67
N LYS A 11 11.83 -19.16 0.89
CA LYS A 11 12.99 -18.36 1.34
C LYS A 11 12.66 -16.87 1.43
N MET A 12 11.81 -16.36 0.51
CA MET A 12 11.25 -15.02 0.60
C MET A 12 10.43 -14.86 1.89
N ARG A 13 9.56 -15.80 2.28
CA ARG A 13 8.84 -15.75 3.59
C ARG A 13 9.73 -15.52 4.82
N ARG A 14 10.94 -16.08 4.88
CA ARG A 14 11.87 -15.83 6.00
C ARG A 14 12.56 -14.46 5.93
N ALA A 15 12.97 -14.03 4.73
CA ALA A 15 13.58 -12.71 4.55
C ALA A 15 12.54 -11.59 4.68
N ASP A 16 11.34 -11.81 4.16
CA ASP A 16 10.21 -10.89 4.21
C ASP A 16 9.63 -10.82 5.61
N SER A 17 9.54 -11.91 6.39
CA SER A 17 9.17 -11.79 7.82
C SER A 17 10.20 -11.02 8.66
N LEU A 18 11.48 -11.00 8.25
CA LEU A 18 12.52 -10.19 8.91
C LEU A 18 12.44 -8.72 8.49
N ARG A 19 12.33 -8.45 7.18
CA ARG A 19 12.11 -7.11 6.63
C ARG A 19 10.81 -6.50 7.12
N TYR A 20 9.75 -7.30 7.22
CA TYR A 20 8.45 -6.94 7.75
C TYR A 20 8.51 -6.63 9.24
N ARG A 21 9.21 -7.44 10.05
CA ARG A 21 9.43 -7.10 11.48
C ARG A 21 10.22 -5.81 11.66
N CYS A 22 11.24 -5.57 10.85
CA CYS A 22 11.99 -4.32 10.85
C CYS A 22 11.12 -3.12 10.41
N ALA A 23 10.36 -3.27 9.32
CA ALA A 23 9.44 -2.25 8.82
C ALA A 23 8.32 -1.94 9.82
N LYS A 24 7.79 -2.96 10.52
CA LYS A 24 6.81 -2.80 11.59
C LYS A 24 7.36 -1.97 12.74
N GLY A 25 8.55 -2.31 13.24
CA GLY A 25 9.21 -1.55 14.30
C GLY A 25 9.41 -0.08 13.94
N MET A 26 9.88 0.19 12.71
CA MET A 26 10.08 1.55 12.20
C MET A 26 8.77 2.32 12.02
N LEU A 27 7.72 1.71 11.46
CA LEU A 27 6.41 2.35 11.27
C LEU A 27 5.76 2.71 12.61
N THR A 28 5.84 1.80 13.59
CA THR A 28 5.33 2.07 14.94
C THR A 28 6.11 3.18 15.63
N GLN A 29 7.44 3.20 15.51
CA GLN A 29 8.25 4.29 16.05
C GLN A 29 7.90 5.63 15.38
N LEU A 30 7.84 5.67 14.04
CA LEU A 30 7.50 6.87 13.29
C LEU A 30 6.10 7.40 13.64
N GLY A 31 5.12 6.51 13.77
CA GLY A 31 3.77 6.87 14.18
C GLY A 31 3.74 7.55 15.55
N ARG A 32 4.47 7.01 16.53
CA ARG A 32 4.62 7.63 17.85
C ARG A 32 5.30 9.00 17.78
N GLU A 33 6.36 9.13 16.99
CA GLU A 33 7.08 10.40 16.83
C GLU A 33 6.19 11.49 16.20
N ILE A 34 5.39 11.14 15.18
CA ILE A 34 4.42 12.03 14.54
C ILE A 34 3.35 12.48 15.56
N GLN A 35 2.79 11.54 16.33
CA GLN A 35 1.79 11.84 17.34
C GLN A 35 2.34 12.71 18.48
N ASN A 36 3.56 12.40 18.97
CA ASN A 36 4.25 13.19 20.00
C ASN A 36 4.54 14.62 19.53
N ALA A 37 4.75 14.83 18.23
CA ALA A 37 4.87 16.15 17.63
C ALA A 37 3.53 16.88 17.44
N GLY A 38 2.41 16.31 17.93
CA GLY A 38 1.07 16.86 17.75
C GLY A 38 0.57 16.83 16.30
N LYS A 39 1.17 16.00 15.45
CA LYS A 39 0.83 15.85 14.02
C LYS A 39 -0.03 14.61 13.81
N LYS A 40 -0.74 14.59 12.68
CA LYS A 40 -1.47 13.41 12.18
C LYS A 40 -0.71 12.85 10.97
N GLY A 41 -0.43 11.56 10.99
CA GLY A 41 0.15 10.84 9.85
C GLY A 41 -0.95 10.26 8.98
N ILE A 42 -0.78 10.30 7.66
CA ILE A 42 -1.63 9.59 6.70
C ILE A 42 -0.75 8.59 5.96
N PHE A 43 -1.17 7.33 5.96
CA PHE A 43 -0.56 6.24 5.20
C PHE A 43 -1.45 5.92 4.01
N VAL A 44 -0.91 6.06 2.80
CA VAL A 44 -1.65 5.78 1.56
C VAL A 44 -1.10 4.50 0.96
N LEU A 45 -1.94 3.47 0.86
CA LEU A 45 -1.63 2.29 0.10
C LEU A 45 -1.92 2.59 -1.38
N ILE A 46 -0.87 2.54 -2.21
CA ILE A 46 -0.99 2.60 -3.67
C ILE A 46 -0.68 1.18 -4.16
N PRO A 47 -1.68 0.43 -4.65
CA PRO A 47 -1.48 -0.96 -5.00
C PRO A 47 -0.51 -1.09 -6.17
N SER A 48 0.28 -2.15 -6.12
CA SER A 48 1.05 -2.61 -7.26
C SER A 48 0.09 -3.16 -8.34
N LEU A 49 0.44 -2.98 -9.62
CA LEU A 49 -0.40 -3.27 -10.80
C LEU A 49 -0.87 -4.72 -10.95
N THR A 50 -0.38 -5.58 -10.08
CA THR A 50 -0.64 -7.01 -10.00
C THR A 50 -2.08 -7.39 -9.69
N LEU A 51 -2.91 -6.41 -9.29
CA LEU A 51 -4.36 -6.59 -9.11
C LEU A 51 -5.17 -6.34 -10.40
N TYR A 52 -4.60 -5.60 -11.35
CA TYR A 52 -5.21 -5.36 -12.66
C TYR A 52 -4.62 -6.25 -13.76
N ASP A 53 -3.47 -6.87 -13.51
CA ASP A 53 -2.87 -7.82 -14.43
C ASP A 53 -3.48 -9.22 -14.24
N ASN A 54 -4.47 -9.57 -15.07
CA ASN A 54 -5.05 -10.92 -15.14
C ASN A 54 -4.02 -12.01 -15.50
N GLN A 55 -2.77 -11.66 -15.81
CA GLN A 55 -1.67 -12.61 -16.08
C GLN A 55 -0.79 -12.87 -14.86
N ASN A 56 -1.05 -12.22 -13.71
CA ASN A 56 -0.24 -12.46 -12.52
C ASN A 56 -0.58 -13.82 -11.88
N PRO A 57 0.40 -14.71 -11.66
CA PRO A 57 0.16 -16.00 -11.03
C PRO A 57 -0.13 -15.95 -9.52
N TYR A 58 0.08 -14.81 -8.83
CA TYR A 58 -0.02 -14.72 -7.35
C TYR A 58 -0.74 -13.45 -6.82
N PRO A 59 -1.97 -13.14 -7.27
CA PRO A 59 -2.71 -11.95 -6.82
C PRO A 59 -3.07 -11.97 -5.32
N GLU A 60 -3.33 -13.15 -4.77
CA GLU A 60 -3.72 -13.31 -3.35
C GLU A 60 -2.56 -13.04 -2.37
N GLU A 61 -1.32 -13.38 -2.75
CA GLU A 61 -0.15 -13.17 -1.89
C GLU A 61 0.17 -11.66 -1.76
N ILE A 62 0.03 -10.91 -2.86
CA ILE A 62 0.27 -9.47 -2.89
C ILE A 62 -0.78 -8.73 -2.06
N ALA A 63 -2.05 -9.10 -2.20
CA ALA A 63 -3.13 -8.59 -1.37
C ALA A 63 -2.88 -8.84 0.13
N GLY A 64 -2.25 -9.98 0.48
CA GLY A 64 -1.86 -10.30 1.86
C GLY A 64 -0.84 -9.32 2.45
N TYR A 65 0.22 -9.00 1.71
CA TYR A 65 1.25 -8.04 2.16
C TYR A 65 0.73 -6.62 2.30
N GLU A 66 -0.08 -6.18 1.33
CA GLU A 66 -0.70 -4.86 1.33
C GLU A 66 -1.65 -4.69 2.52
N THR A 67 -2.45 -5.73 2.82
CA THR A 67 -3.32 -5.78 4.01
C THR A 67 -2.52 -5.69 5.30
N GLU A 68 -1.40 -6.43 5.41
CA GLU A 68 -0.56 -6.40 6.60
C GLU A 68 0.07 -5.03 6.85
N ALA A 69 0.58 -4.38 5.79
CA ALA A 69 1.16 -3.04 5.88
C ALA A 69 0.14 -2.00 6.36
N MET A 70 -1.11 -2.07 5.86
CA MET A 70 -2.20 -1.20 6.30
C MET A 70 -2.57 -1.42 7.77
N LEU A 71 -2.66 -2.68 8.21
CA LEU A 71 -2.96 -2.99 9.61
C LEU A 71 -1.88 -2.42 10.53
N VAL A 72 -0.60 -2.58 10.18
CA VAL A 72 0.51 -2.01 10.95
C VAL A 72 0.47 -0.48 10.97
N ALA A 73 0.20 0.17 9.84
CA ALA A 73 0.07 1.63 9.78
C ALA A 73 -1.07 2.12 10.68
N LYS A 74 -2.22 1.45 10.64
CA LYS A 74 -3.37 1.74 11.50
C LYS A 74 -3.05 1.53 12.99
N GLU A 75 -2.43 0.41 13.35
CA GLU A 75 -1.95 0.12 14.71
C GLU A 75 -0.93 1.16 15.20
N SER A 76 -0.14 1.72 14.28
CA SER A 76 0.86 2.75 14.55
C SER A 76 0.26 4.17 14.63
N GLY A 77 -1.06 4.30 14.47
CA GLY A 77 -1.77 5.56 14.67
C GLY A 77 -1.80 6.48 13.45
N PHE A 78 -1.56 5.95 12.26
CA PHE A 78 -1.81 6.64 11.01
C PHE A 78 -3.28 6.52 10.60
N GLU A 79 -3.81 7.57 9.97
CA GLU A 79 -4.99 7.42 9.12
C GLU A 79 -4.59 6.60 7.88
N VAL A 80 -5.38 5.60 7.51
CA VAL A 80 -5.10 4.77 6.33
C VAL A 80 -6.06 5.12 5.20
N ILE A 81 -5.50 5.27 3.99
CA ILE A 81 -6.24 5.38 2.74
C ILE A 81 -5.90 4.15 1.91
N ASP A 82 -6.89 3.32 1.65
CA ASP A 82 -6.76 2.14 0.80
C ASP A 82 -7.27 2.49 -0.59
N THR A 83 -6.36 2.92 -1.48
CA THR A 83 -6.76 3.36 -2.82
C THR A 83 -7.30 2.21 -3.67
N LEU A 84 -6.99 0.95 -3.34
CA LEU A 84 -7.54 -0.20 -4.05
C LEU A 84 -9.04 -0.36 -3.78
N VAL A 85 -9.43 -0.26 -2.51
CA VAL A 85 -10.84 -0.40 -2.11
C VAL A 85 -11.62 0.86 -2.47
N GLU A 86 -11.02 2.03 -2.22
CA GLU A 86 -11.71 3.31 -2.35
C GLU A 86 -11.82 3.81 -3.80
N LEU A 87 -10.95 3.36 -4.71
CA LEU A 87 -11.02 3.69 -6.14
C LEU A 87 -11.27 2.46 -7.01
N ARG A 88 -11.90 1.42 -6.47
CA ARG A 88 -12.09 0.14 -7.16
C ARG A 88 -12.88 0.29 -8.47
N GLU A 89 -13.81 1.23 -8.52
CA GLU A 89 -14.69 1.44 -9.69
C GLU A 89 -14.07 2.42 -10.70
N GLU A 90 -13.13 3.26 -10.26
CA GLU A 90 -12.50 4.32 -11.07
C GLU A 90 -11.14 3.91 -11.63
N LEU A 91 -10.32 3.17 -10.87
CA LEU A 91 -9.02 2.70 -11.31
C LEU A 91 -9.15 1.39 -12.08
N ASP A 92 -8.57 1.37 -13.28
CA ASP A 92 -8.52 0.22 -14.18
C ASP A 92 -7.20 0.19 -14.97
N GLN A 93 -7.03 -0.82 -15.84
CA GLN A 93 -5.82 -0.99 -16.66
C GLN A 93 -5.47 0.22 -17.55
N ARG A 94 -6.44 1.08 -17.92
CA ARG A 94 -6.18 2.25 -18.77
C ARG A 94 -5.44 3.36 -18.03
N HIS A 95 -5.45 3.31 -16.70
CA HIS A 95 -4.75 4.26 -15.84
C HIS A 95 -3.28 3.90 -15.65
N LEU A 96 -2.79 2.88 -16.35
CA LEU A 96 -1.42 2.38 -16.25
C LEU A 96 -0.60 2.85 -17.45
N VAL A 97 0.67 3.14 -17.22
CA VAL A 97 1.61 3.37 -18.31
C VAL A 97 1.95 2.01 -18.94
N LYS A 98 1.77 1.88 -20.25
CA LYS A 98 1.98 0.60 -20.94
C LYS A 98 3.44 0.13 -20.80
N GLY A 99 3.63 -1.04 -20.19
CA GLY A 99 4.97 -1.63 -19.98
C GLY A 99 5.73 -1.06 -18.77
N ASP A 100 5.07 -0.30 -17.91
CA ASP A 100 5.64 0.33 -16.73
C ASP A 100 4.78 -0.02 -15.49
N MET A 101 5.40 -0.03 -14.31
CA MET A 101 4.75 -0.29 -13.02
C MET A 101 4.03 0.95 -12.44
N HIS A 102 4.16 2.11 -13.09
CA HIS A 102 3.56 3.35 -12.63
C HIS A 102 2.18 3.61 -13.23
N TYR A 103 1.32 4.26 -12.43
CA TYR A 103 0.11 4.89 -12.94
C TYR A 103 0.46 6.02 -13.93
N ASN A 104 -0.40 6.24 -14.91
CA ASN A 104 -0.30 7.40 -15.76
C ASN A 104 -0.83 8.65 -15.03
N LYS A 105 -0.78 9.80 -15.72
CA LYS A 105 -1.23 11.09 -15.17
C LYS A 105 -2.65 11.03 -14.60
N GLU A 106 -3.55 10.29 -15.25
CA GLU A 106 -4.94 10.22 -14.85
C GLU A 106 -5.14 9.32 -13.62
N GLY A 107 -4.42 8.19 -13.54
CA GLY A 107 -4.40 7.35 -12.34
C GLY A 107 -3.90 8.11 -11.10
N TYR A 108 -2.79 8.84 -11.24
CA TYR A 108 -2.29 9.69 -10.15
C TYR A 108 -3.24 10.84 -9.81
N ARG A 109 -3.99 11.38 -10.79
CA ARG A 109 -4.99 12.42 -10.53
C ARG A 109 -6.12 11.89 -9.64
N LEU A 110 -6.63 10.69 -9.90
CA LEU A 110 -7.67 10.06 -9.08
C LEU A 110 -7.17 9.81 -7.65
N ILE A 111 -5.98 9.23 -7.50
CA ILE A 111 -5.35 9.00 -6.19
C ILE A 111 -5.14 10.31 -5.43
N ALA A 112 -4.59 11.34 -6.09
CA ALA A 112 -4.36 12.65 -5.47
C ALA A 112 -5.65 13.32 -5.01
N ASN A 113 -6.75 13.20 -5.77
CA ASN A 113 -8.05 13.73 -5.38
C ASN A 113 -8.59 13.04 -4.13
N LEU A 114 -8.49 11.72 -4.05
CA LEU A 114 -8.91 10.96 -2.86
C LEU A 114 -8.13 11.39 -1.62
N ILE A 115 -6.81 11.52 -1.74
CA ILE A 115 -5.94 12.01 -0.65
C ILE A 115 -6.36 13.43 -0.24
N ALA A 116 -6.53 14.33 -1.20
CA ALA A 116 -6.91 15.71 -0.95
C ALA A 116 -8.27 15.81 -0.24
N GLU A 117 -9.24 14.99 -0.64
CA GLU A 117 -10.54 14.92 0.01
C GLU A 117 -10.41 14.44 1.46
N ARG A 118 -9.66 13.37 1.70
CA ARG A 118 -9.44 12.84 3.06
C ARG A 118 -8.74 13.86 3.96
N VAL A 119 -7.68 14.50 3.46
CA VAL A 119 -6.96 15.56 4.16
C VAL A 119 -7.90 16.72 4.50
N SER A 120 -8.72 17.15 3.54
CA SER A 120 -9.66 18.25 3.74
C SER A 120 -10.67 17.94 4.85
N ARG A 121 -11.22 16.72 4.88
CA ARG A 121 -12.11 16.26 5.96
C ARG A 121 -11.40 16.27 7.33
N LEU A 122 -10.16 15.78 7.40
CA LEU A 122 -9.39 15.74 8.65
C LEU A 122 -9.05 17.11 9.23
N ILE A 123 -8.92 18.13 8.37
CA ILE A 123 -8.66 19.52 8.76
C ILE A 123 -9.97 20.24 9.11
N GLY A 124 -11.04 20.00 8.34
CA GLY A 124 -12.33 20.70 8.44
C GLY A 124 -13.24 20.23 9.58
N SER A 125 -13.02 19.06 10.18
CA SER A 125 -13.80 18.57 11.33
C SER A 125 -13.45 19.23 12.68
N LYS A 126 -13.03 20.50 12.67
CA LYS A 126 -12.72 21.30 13.87
C LYS A 126 -13.84 22.28 14.18
#